data_AF-A0A975R5E2-F1
#
_entry.id   AF-A0A975R5E2-F1
#
_cell.length_a   1.000
_cell.length_b   1.000
_cell.length_c   1.000
_cell.angle_alpha   90.00
_cell.angle_beta   90.00
_cell.angle_gamma   90.00
#
_symmetry.space_group_name_H-M   'P 1'
#
loop_
_entity.id
_entity.type
_entity.pdbx_description
1 polymer ?
#
loop_
_entity_poly.entity_id
_entity_poly.type
_entity_poly.pdbx_seq_one_letter_code
_entity_poly.pdbx_strand_id
1 'polypeptide(L)'
;MTTLFEHYDLPEPQRIGTAHSLAIEKELGRLKRAEDADDPGQVLGELKSSLEAIAKVVLDLNGTPAQGAAPFEKTLNAAHDLLADQPGVELAVGGPFARIASSARKAAGSMAQIRNEYGTGHGRSWTPEVKDEMRLLAFDASMLWARWALRRLDRFAQGRPETLVRDLIGDPYGQLTFTAGSLGVRLREANLPAQEPRHARAIGVAVGQRSASGTFVVTDDGVRAPIADPDLATWPADYRLGVATGLLFTPQGASTSSAHTLRLAVRVLQPVTDRSGEVADLLRRTIQATAPHPIARDPQLLAELQALLQACAAQRPWEERPVWRELAQHFGLA
;
A
#
# COMPACT_ATOMS: atom_id res chain seq x y z
N MET A 1 16.31 -2.77 -29.01
CA MET A 1 17.31 -2.46 -27.96
C MET A 1 16.80 -3.16 -26.71
N THR A 2 17.58 -4.09 -26.17
CA THR A 2 17.26 -4.80 -24.91
C THR A 2 17.36 -3.81 -23.75
N THR A 3 16.39 -3.81 -22.83
CA THR A 3 16.47 -2.94 -21.64
C THR A 3 17.59 -3.41 -20.70
N LEU A 4 18.05 -2.56 -19.78
CA LEU A 4 19.04 -2.97 -18.79
C LEU A 4 18.50 -4.04 -17.84
N PHE A 5 17.18 -4.04 -17.60
CA PHE A 5 16.51 -5.11 -16.86
C PHE A 5 16.59 -6.44 -17.60
N GLU A 6 16.22 -6.46 -18.88
CA GLU A 6 16.32 -7.66 -19.72
C GLU A 6 17.78 -8.17 -19.85
N HIS A 7 18.76 -7.26 -19.95
CA HIS A 7 20.17 -7.61 -20.05
C HIS A 7 20.65 -8.45 -18.86
N TYR A 8 20.15 -8.15 -17.66
CA TYR A 8 20.53 -8.82 -16.41
C TYR A 8 19.51 -9.87 -15.94
N ASP A 9 18.53 -10.23 -16.78
CA ASP A 9 17.42 -11.11 -16.40
C ASP A 9 16.73 -10.63 -15.11
N LEU A 10 16.52 -9.32 -15.01
CA LEU A 10 15.83 -8.67 -13.90
C LEU A 10 14.38 -8.35 -14.32
N PRO A 11 13.39 -8.57 -13.45
CA PRO A 11 12.03 -8.16 -13.73
C PRO A 11 11.91 -6.64 -13.61
N GLU A 12 11.34 -6.01 -14.63
CA GLU A 12 11.12 -4.57 -14.64
C GLU A 12 9.83 -4.21 -13.88
N PRO A 13 9.94 -3.48 -12.75
CA PRO A 13 8.77 -3.05 -11.97
C PRO A 13 7.99 -1.97 -12.73
N GLN A 14 6.71 -2.22 -12.99
CA GLN A 14 5.86 -1.36 -13.82
C GLN A 14 5.22 -0.21 -13.02
N ARG A 15 5.13 -0.36 -11.69
CA ARG A 15 4.25 0.49 -10.85
C ARG A 15 4.99 1.35 -9.82
N ILE A 16 6.31 1.47 -9.93
CA ILE A 16 7.13 2.27 -8.98
C ILE A 16 7.29 3.75 -9.39
N GLY A 17 6.82 4.12 -10.59
CA GLY A 17 6.95 5.47 -11.15
C GLY A 17 8.31 5.71 -11.84
N THR A 18 8.30 6.58 -12.84
CA THR A 18 9.44 6.79 -13.75
C THR A 18 10.73 7.21 -13.04
N ALA A 19 10.65 8.07 -12.03
CA ALA A 19 11.84 8.51 -11.28
C ALA A 19 12.55 7.35 -10.57
N HIS A 20 11.78 6.42 -9.98
CA HIS A 20 12.33 5.25 -9.31
C HIS A 20 12.89 4.22 -10.30
N SER A 21 12.19 3.97 -11.42
CA SER A 21 12.71 3.11 -12.48
C SER A 21 14.04 3.65 -13.03
N LEU A 22 14.11 4.95 -13.34
CA LEU A 22 15.34 5.60 -13.82
C LEU A 22 16.48 5.56 -12.78
N ALA A 23 16.18 5.62 -11.49
CA ALA A 23 17.20 5.51 -10.44
C ALA A 23 17.85 4.12 -10.43
N ILE A 24 17.07 3.04 -10.61
CA ILE A 24 17.58 1.68 -10.70
C ILE A 24 18.35 1.49 -12.01
N GLU A 25 17.77 1.90 -13.14
CA GLU A 25 18.42 1.81 -14.46
C GLU A 25 19.75 2.53 -14.53
N LYS A 26 19.86 3.70 -13.87
CA LYS A 26 21.11 4.46 -13.83
C LYS A 26 22.25 3.65 -13.23
N GLU A 27 22.01 2.94 -12.13
CA GLU A 27 23.03 2.12 -11.47
C GLU A 27 23.30 0.83 -12.25
N LEU A 28 22.29 0.18 -12.82
CA LEU A 28 22.49 -0.94 -13.75
C LEU A 28 23.31 -0.52 -14.99
N GLY A 29 23.11 0.70 -15.49
CA GLY A 29 23.86 1.25 -16.60
C GLY A 29 25.32 1.55 -16.22
N ARG A 30 25.60 1.86 -14.95
CA ARG A 30 26.98 1.97 -14.44
C ARG A 30 27.64 0.60 -14.34
N LEU A 31 26.92 -0.40 -13.83
CA LEU A 31 27.38 -1.79 -13.80
C LEU A 31 27.76 -2.26 -15.20
N LYS A 32 26.88 -2.03 -16.18
CA LYS A 32 27.15 -2.40 -17.58
C LYS A 32 28.42 -1.75 -18.13
N ARG A 33 28.62 -0.46 -17.87
CA ARG A 33 29.84 0.25 -18.31
C ARG A 33 31.10 -0.31 -17.65
N ALA A 34 31.00 -0.78 -16.40
CA ALA A 34 32.12 -1.42 -15.72
C ALA A 34 32.46 -2.79 -16.32
N GLU A 35 31.45 -3.58 -16.68
CA GLU A 35 31.64 -4.86 -17.40
C GLU A 35 32.21 -4.64 -18.80
N ASP A 36 31.67 -3.68 -19.56
CA ASP A 36 32.15 -3.35 -20.91
C ASP A 36 33.61 -2.84 -20.90
N ALA A 37 34.06 -2.28 -19.78
CA ALA A 37 35.43 -1.83 -19.56
C ALA A 37 36.37 -2.91 -18.97
N ASP A 38 35.84 -4.11 -18.69
CA ASP A 38 36.53 -5.19 -17.97
C ASP A 38 37.23 -4.71 -16.68
N ASP A 39 36.52 -3.86 -15.91
CA ASP A 39 36.98 -3.35 -14.62
C ASP A 39 36.31 -4.12 -13.47
N PRO A 40 36.91 -5.23 -12.99
CA PRO A 40 36.28 -6.07 -11.98
C PRO A 40 36.12 -5.35 -10.63
N GLY A 41 37.01 -4.41 -10.31
CA GLY A 41 36.91 -3.63 -9.08
C GLY A 41 35.71 -2.68 -9.10
N GLN A 42 35.45 -2.06 -10.27
CA GLN A 42 34.28 -1.22 -10.46
C GLN A 42 32.99 -2.04 -10.53
N VAL A 43 33.01 -3.23 -11.15
CA VAL A 43 31.85 -4.16 -11.16
C VAL A 43 31.39 -4.46 -9.73
N LEU A 44 32.32 -4.81 -8.82
CA LEU A 44 31.98 -5.06 -7.41
C LEU A 44 31.37 -3.82 -6.72
N GLY A 45 31.85 -2.63 -7.07
CA GLY A 45 31.29 -1.37 -6.59
C GLY A 45 29.86 -1.15 -7.06
N GLU A 46 29.60 -1.34 -8.35
CA GLU A 46 28.29 -1.06 -8.94
C GLU A 46 27.24 -2.13 -8.63
N LEU A 47 27.65 -3.36 -8.31
CA LEU A 47 26.75 -4.36 -7.71
C LEU A 47 26.17 -3.84 -6.38
N LYS A 48 27.01 -3.30 -5.48
CA LYS A 48 26.53 -2.66 -4.25
C LYS A 48 25.61 -1.48 -4.56
N SER A 49 26.02 -0.59 -5.47
CA SER A 49 25.20 0.58 -5.85
C SER A 49 23.82 0.19 -6.36
N SER A 50 23.74 -0.87 -7.18
CA SER A 50 22.48 -1.38 -7.75
C SER A 50 21.57 -1.95 -6.66
N LEU A 51 22.11 -2.76 -5.75
CA LEU A 51 21.37 -3.29 -4.60
C LEU A 51 20.85 -2.15 -3.70
N GLU A 52 21.70 -1.15 -3.45
CA GLU A 52 21.37 0.01 -2.64
C GLU A 52 20.29 0.88 -3.28
N ALA A 53 20.30 1.05 -4.60
CA ALA A 53 19.25 1.77 -5.32
C ALA A 53 17.90 1.07 -5.17
N ILE A 54 17.84 -0.25 -5.37
CA ILE A 54 16.61 -1.03 -5.18
C ILE A 54 16.11 -0.89 -3.73
N ALA A 55 16.99 -1.03 -2.74
CA ALA A 55 16.63 -0.89 -1.33
C ALA A 55 16.12 0.52 -0.99
N LYS A 56 16.74 1.56 -1.54
CA LYS A 56 16.30 2.96 -1.33
C LYS A 56 14.94 3.22 -1.95
N VAL A 57 14.66 2.68 -3.14
CA VAL A 57 13.32 2.77 -3.77
C VAL A 57 12.27 2.11 -2.90
N VAL A 58 12.54 0.93 -2.33
CA VAL A 58 11.62 0.27 -1.38
C VAL A 58 11.30 1.18 -0.19
N LEU A 59 12.33 1.76 0.42
CA LEU A 59 12.19 2.61 1.60
C LEU A 59 11.48 3.94 1.29
N ASP A 60 11.75 4.52 0.13
CA ASP A 60 11.07 5.74 -0.32
C ASP A 60 9.58 5.49 -0.58
N LEU A 61 9.25 4.40 -1.29
CA LEU A 61 7.86 3.97 -1.49
C LEU A 61 7.15 3.64 -0.17
N ASN A 62 7.88 3.22 0.85
CA ASN A 62 7.32 3.00 2.18
C ASN A 62 7.01 4.31 2.94
N GLY A 63 7.40 5.47 2.42
CA GLY A 63 7.28 6.75 3.11
C GLY A 63 8.36 6.96 4.19
N THR A 64 9.37 6.10 4.24
CA THR A 64 10.50 6.18 5.18
C THR A 64 11.83 6.17 4.42
N PRO A 65 12.14 7.23 3.64
CA PRO A 65 13.33 7.25 2.79
C PRO A 65 14.60 7.01 3.60
N ALA A 66 15.57 6.29 3.01
CA ALA A 66 16.84 6.06 3.67
C ALA A 66 17.54 7.39 3.97
N GLN A 67 18.06 7.54 5.19
CA GLN A 67 18.88 8.71 5.53
C GLN A 67 20.14 8.73 4.67
N GLY A 68 20.61 9.91 4.27
CA GLY A 68 21.74 10.06 3.34
C GLY A 68 23.05 9.38 3.78
N ALA A 69 23.23 9.17 5.10
CA ALA A 69 24.39 8.49 5.68
C ALA A 69 24.09 7.08 6.23
N ALA A 70 22.92 6.51 5.91
CA ALA A 70 22.55 5.19 6.40
C ALA A 70 23.50 4.10 5.87
N PRO A 71 24.04 3.21 6.73
CA PRO A 71 24.89 2.11 6.29
C PRO A 71 24.16 1.19 5.30
N PHE A 72 24.86 0.71 4.28
CA PHE A 72 24.32 -0.17 3.24
C PHE A 72 23.54 -1.35 3.80
N GLU A 73 24.12 -2.09 4.75
CA GLU A 73 23.48 -3.26 5.34
C GLU A 73 22.18 -2.90 6.06
N LYS A 74 22.14 -1.76 6.75
CA LYS A 74 20.94 -1.28 7.43
C LYS A 74 19.82 -0.98 6.43
N THR A 75 20.15 -0.29 5.33
CA THR A 75 19.22 0.01 4.24
C THR A 75 18.72 -1.26 3.57
N LEU A 76 19.63 -2.20 3.25
CA LEU A 76 19.29 -3.48 2.62
C LEU A 76 18.38 -4.35 3.50
N ASN A 77 18.67 -4.40 4.81
CA ASN A 77 17.88 -5.17 5.76
C ASN A 77 16.47 -4.60 5.91
N ALA A 78 16.36 -3.28 6.14
CA ALA A 78 15.07 -2.63 6.26
C ALA A 78 14.20 -2.82 5.00
N ALA A 79 14.79 -2.69 3.82
CA ALA A 79 14.09 -2.96 2.57
C ALA A 79 13.68 -4.44 2.44
N HIS A 80 14.57 -5.38 2.78
CA HIS A 80 14.25 -6.81 2.74
C HIS A 80 13.12 -7.17 3.68
N ASP A 81 13.13 -6.66 4.91
CA ASP A 81 12.12 -6.97 5.92
C ASP A 81 10.74 -6.47 5.45
N LEU A 82 10.67 -5.23 4.95
CA LEU A 82 9.45 -4.70 4.32
C LEU A 82 8.96 -5.56 3.15
N LEU A 83 9.88 -6.04 2.31
CA LEU A 83 9.51 -6.89 1.18
C LEU A 83 9.11 -8.30 1.60
N ALA A 84 9.75 -8.87 2.62
CA ALA A 84 9.52 -10.21 3.12
C ALA A 84 8.17 -10.33 3.84
N ASP A 85 7.82 -9.31 4.62
CA ASP A 85 6.60 -9.25 5.43
C ASP A 85 5.35 -8.81 4.65
N GLN A 86 5.49 -8.55 3.34
CA GLN A 86 4.35 -8.25 2.49
C GLN A 86 3.31 -9.37 2.50
N PRO A 87 2.04 -9.06 2.79
CA PRO A 87 0.95 -10.00 2.54
C PRO A 87 0.68 -10.14 1.04
N GLY A 88 0.29 -11.33 0.60
CA GLY A 88 -0.14 -11.56 -0.77
C GLY A 88 -0.38 -13.03 -1.09
N VAL A 89 -1.45 -13.32 -1.85
CA VAL A 89 -1.86 -14.70 -2.19
C VAL A 89 -0.81 -15.43 -3.04
N GLU A 90 -0.07 -14.68 -3.85
CA GLU A 90 0.99 -15.20 -4.73
C GLU A 90 2.40 -15.02 -4.14
N LEU A 91 2.51 -14.63 -2.87
CA LEU A 91 3.80 -14.43 -2.21
C LEU A 91 4.06 -15.56 -1.22
N ALA A 92 5.23 -16.19 -1.35
CA ALA A 92 5.71 -17.11 -0.34
C ALA A 92 6.08 -16.31 0.93
N VAL A 93 5.19 -16.27 1.92
CA VAL A 93 5.44 -15.68 3.22
C VAL A 93 5.83 -16.79 4.19
N GLY A 94 6.96 -16.62 4.89
CA GLY A 94 7.47 -17.61 5.84
C GLY A 94 8.02 -18.90 5.23
N GLY A 95 8.25 -19.89 6.09
CA GLY A 95 8.69 -21.24 5.70
C GLY A 95 10.08 -21.31 5.04
N PRO A 96 10.37 -22.40 4.31
CA PRO A 96 11.66 -22.61 3.65
C PRO A 96 12.00 -21.54 2.61
N PHE A 97 11.01 -21.00 1.89
CA PHE A 97 11.23 -19.98 0.87
C PHE A 97 11.66 -18.62 1.46
N ALA A 98 11.09 -18.23 2.61
CA ALA A 98 11.59 -17.04 3.33
C ALA A 98 13.05 -17.21 3.75
N ARG A 99 13.47 -18.41 4.17
CA ARG A 99 14.88 -18.68 4.50
C ARG A 99 15.81 -18.52 3.29
N ILE A 100 15.38 -18.94 2.10
CA ILE A 100 16.14 -18.73 0.85
C ILE A 100 16.27 -17.23 0.57
N ALA A 101 15.19 -16.46 0.69
CA ALA A 101 15.22 -15.01 0.51
C ALA A 101 16.16 -14.33 1.53
N SER A 102 16.13 -14.73 2.80
CA SER A 102 17.03 -14.21 3.82
C SER A 102 18.49 -14.60 3.57
N SER A 103 18.77 -15.79 3.04
CA SER A 103 20.11 -16.19 2.62
C SER A 103 20.61 -15.37 1.43
N ALA A 104 19.75 -15.10 0.44
CA ALA A 104 20.07 -14.19 -0.66
C ALA A 104 20.39 -12.78 -0.15
N ARG A 105 19.61 -12.25 0.80
CA ARG A 105 19.90 -10.96 1.46
C ARG A 105 21.27 -10.98 2.15
N LYS A 106 21.59 -12.04 2.90
CA LYS A 106 22.89 -12.16 3.58
C LYS A 106 24.04 -12.14 2.58
N ALA A 107 23.94 -12.89 1.49
CA ALA A 107 24.95 -12.93 0.44
C ALA A 107 25.12 -11.55 -0.23
N ALA A 108 24.01 -10.88 -0.56
CA ALA A 108 24.03 -9.51 -1.09
C ALA A 108 24.57 -8.48 -0.08
N GLY A 109 24.33 -8.68 1.22
CA GLY A 109 24.84 -7.85 2.31
C GLY A 109 26.36 -7.79 2.37
N SER A 110 27.02 -8.92 2.05
CA SER A 110 28.49 -9.02 2.00
C SER A 110 29.14 -8.08 0.97
N MET A 111 28.38 -7.52 0.03
CA MET A 111 28.90 -6.60 -1.00
C MET A 111 29.53 -5.33 -0.42
N ALA A 112 29.11 -4.86 0.76
CA ALA A 112 29.80 -3.76 1.43
C ALA A 112 31.24 -4.13 1.77
N GLN A 113 31.45 -5.30 2.39
CA GLN A 113 32.78 -5.79 2.73
C GLN A 113 33.59 -6.11 1.48
N ILE A 114 33.01 -6.83 0.51
CA ILE A 114 33.69 -7.20 -0.74
C ILE A 114 34.14 -5.95 -1.50
N ARG A 115 33.30 -4.92 -1.62
CA ARG A 115 33.72 -3.64 -2.22
C ARG A 115 34.86 -3.00 -1.43
N ASN A 116 34.75 -2.97 -0.11
CA ASN A 116 35.77 -2.34 0.74
C ASN A 116 37.11 -3.07 0.68
N GLU A 117 37.14 -4.38 0.42
CA GLU A 117 38.34 -5.22 0.36
C GLU A 117 38.88 -5.44 -1.06
N TYR A 118 38.03 -5.40 -2.09
CA TYR A 118 38.42 -5.76 -3.47
C TYR A 118 37.96 -4.77 -4.56
N GLY A 119 37.05 -3.85 -4.25
CA GLY A 119 36.52 -2.88 -5.22
C GLY A 119 37.25 -1.53 -5.25
N THR A 120 36.66 -0.59 -6.00
CA THR A 120 37.09 0.81 -6.10
C THR A 120 36.69 1.61 -4.84
N GLY A 121 37.47 1.41 -3.76
CA GLY A 121 37.34 2.14 -2.49
C GLY A 121 37.99 3.54 -2.51
N HIS A 122 38.25 4.11 -1.32
CA HIS A 122 38.74 5.48 -1.06
C HIS A 122 40.15 5.84 -1.59
N GLY A 123 40.56 5.30 -2.74
CA GLY A 123 41.93 5.44 -3.26
C GLY A 123 42.88 4.61 -2.42
N ARG A 124 43.31 3.46 -2.97
CA ARG A 124 44.25 2.58 -2.28
C ARG A 124 45.66 2.81 -2.79
N SER A 125 46.63 2.53 -1.94
CA SER A 125 48.04 2.48 -2.33
C SER A 125 48.39 1.29 -3.22
N TRP A 126 47.46 0.34 -3.41
CA TRP A 126 47.60 -0.83 -4.26
C TRP A 126 46.24 -1.28 -4.81
N THR A 127 46.25 -1.92 -5.98
CA THR A 127 45.04 -2.46 -6.61
C THR A 127 44.87 -3.94 -6.25
N PRO A 128 43.78 -4.35 -5.59
CA PRO A 128 43.49 -5.75 -5.33
C PRO A 128 43.28 -6.53 -6.62
N GLU A 129 43.88 -7.71 -6.69
CA GLU A 129 43.56 -8.66 -7.75
C GLU A 129 42.19 -9.27 -7.49
N VAL A 130 41.29 -9.13 -8.47
CA VAL A 130 39.96 -9.74 -8.45
C VAL A 130 39.94 -10.87 -9.45
N LYS A 131 39.82 -12.11 -8.97
CA LYS A 131 39.71 -13.28 -9.83
C LYS A 131 38.33 -13.36 -10.45
N ASP A 132 38.22 -13.96 -11.63
CA ASP A 132 36.95 -14.14 -12.33
C ASP A 132 35.89 -14.85 -11.47
N GLU A 133 36.28 -15.91 -10.73
CA GLU A 133 35.38 -16.62 -9.83
C GLU A 133 34.81 -15.70 -8.75
N MET A 134 35.61 -14.80 -8.20
CA MET A 134 35.18 -13.84 -7.17
C MET A 134 34.15 -12.86 -7.74
N ARG A 135 34.39 -12.37 -8.97
CA ARG A 135 33.47 -11.49 -9.69
C ARG A 135 32.14 -12.20 -9.96
N LEU A 136 32.19 -13.42 -10.51
CA LEU A 136 30.99 -14.20 -10.84
C LEU A 136 30.17 -14.53 -9.59
N LEU A 137 30.81 -14.95 -8.51
CA LEU A 137 30.11 -15.28 -7.26
C LEU A 137 29.43 -14.04 -6.64
N ALA A 138 30.11 -12.90 -6.65
CA ALA A 138 29.54 -11.63 -6.16
C ALA A 138 28.36 -11.18 -7.01
N PHE A 139 28.46 -11.35 -8.33
CA PHE A 139 27.41 -11.05 -9.28
C PHE A 139 26.17 -11.93 -9.04
N ASP A 140 26.34 -13.25 -8.97
CA ASP A 140 25.24 -14.20 -8.76
C ASP A 140 24.51 -13.96 -7.44
N ALA A 141 25.27 -13.72 -6.35
CA ALA A 141 24.72 -13.40 -5.04
C ALA A 141 23.87 -12.12 -5.08
N SER A 142 24.37 -11.07 -5.74
CA SER A 142 23.69 -9.78 -5.88
C SER A 142 22.42 -9.91 -6.71
N MET A 143 22.51 -10.56 -7.88
CA MET A 143 21.39 -10.70 -8.81
C MET A 143 20.29 -11.61 -8.26
N LEU A 144 20.63 -12.61 -7.45
CA LEU A 144 19.62 -13.44 -6.78
C LEU A 144 18.70 -12.61 -5.87
N TRP A 145 19.27 -11.74 -5.04
CA TRP A 145 18.45 -10.86 -4.20
C TRP A 145 17.73 -9.80 -5.02
N ALA A 146 18.39 -9.19 -6.02
CA ALA A 146 17.77 -8.18 -6.88
C ALA A 146 16.53 -8.74 -7.61
N ARG A 147 16.63 -9.93 -8.21
CA ARG A 147 15.48 -10.63 -8.84
C ARG A 147 14.36 -10.91 -7.85
N TRP A 148 14.68 -11.33 -6.63
CA TRP A 148 13.67 -11.56 -5.60
C TRP A 148 12.99 -10.24 -5.20
N ALA A 149 13.78 -9.19 -4.96
CA ALA A 149 13.30 -7.90 -4.50
C ALA A 149 12.41 -7.22 -5.54
N LEU A 150 12.85 -7.17 -6.81
CA LEU A 150 12.12 -6.51 -7.89
C LEU A 150 10.78 -7.19 -8.21
N ARG A 151 10.69 -8.53 -8.11
CA ARG A 151 9.39 -9.25 -8.24
C ARG A 151 8.38 -8.83 -7.18
N ARG A 152 8.87 -8.53 -5.97
CA ARG A 152 8.00 -8.07 -4.86
C ARG A 152 7.76 -6.58 -4.89
N LEU A 153 8.70 -5.80 -5.41
CA LEU A 153 8.63 -4.34 -5.43
C LEU A 153 7.41 -3.84 -6.20
N ASP A 154 7.06 -4.47 -7.31
CA ASP A 154 5.88 -4.08 -8.09
C ASP A 154 4.55 -4.29 -7.33
N ARG A 155 4.45 -5.37 -6.54
CA ARG A 155 3.31 -5.63 -5.64
C ARG A 155 3.33 -4.70 -4.43
N PHE A 156 4.52 -4.45 -3.89
CA PHE A 156 4.72 -3.50 -2.79
C PHE A 156 4.20 -2.11 -3.12
N ALA A 157 4.53 -1.62 -4.31
CA ALA A 157 4.14 -0.32 -4.82
C ALA A 157 2.61 -0.21 -5.00
N GLN A 158 1.94 -1.28 -5.46
CA GLN A 158 0.48 -1.31 -5.61
C GLN A 158 -0.27 -1.16 -4.29
N GLY A 159 0.26 -1.77 -3.22
CA GLY A 159 -0.32 -1.67 -1.89
C GLY A 159 -0.06 -0.32 -1.19
N ARG A 160 0.73 0.60 -1.77
CA ARG A 160 1.04 1.86 -1.07
C ARG A 160 -0.19 2.76 -0.98
N PRO A 161 -0.46 3.35 0.20
CA PRO A 161 -1.64 4.19 0.42
C PRO A 161 -1.80 5.30 -0.61
N GLU A 162 -0.73 6.00 -0.96
CA GLU A 162 -0.73 7.13 -1.89
C GLU A 162 -1.10 6.68 -3.30
N THR A 163 -0.51 5.59 -3.78
CA THR A 163 -0.80 5.00 -5.10
C THR A 163 -2.23 4.51 -5.16
N LEU A 164 -2.69 3.80 -4.13
CA LEU A 164 -4.05 3.26 -4.08
C LEU A 164 -5.10 4.37 -4.00
N VAL A 165 -4.87 5.39 -3.17
CA VAL A 165 -5.75 6.57 -3.05
C VAL A 165 -5.80 7.33 -4.37
N ARG A 166 -4.65 7.58 -5.02
CA ARG A 166 -4.58 8.23 -6.33
C ARG A 166 -5.40 7.46 -7.37
N ASP A 167 -5.21 6.14 -7.45
CA ASP A 167 -5.90 5.31 -8.45
C ASP A 167 -7.43 5.24 -8.21
N LEU A 168 -7.87 5.36 -6.96
CA LEU A 168 -9.29 5.37 -6.56
C LEU A 168 -9.98 6.71 -6.82
N ILE A 169 -9.35 7.83 -6.45
CA ILE A 169 -9.92 9.18 -6.57
C ILE A 169 -9.74 9.73 -8.00
N GLY A 170 -8.65 9.35 -8.65
CA GLY A 170 -8.15 9.95 -9.88
C GLY A 170 -7.26 11.16 -9.60
N ASP A 171 -6.30 11.39 -10.49
CA ASP A 171 -5.50 12.61 -10.54
C ASP A 171 -5.78 13.34 -11.89
N PRO A 172 -5.10 14.45 -12.26
CA PRO A 172 -5.34 15.12 -13.55
C PRO A 172 -5.15 14.24 -14.81
N TYR A 173 -4.55 13.05 -14.68
CA TYR A 173 -4.36 12.04 -15.72
C TYR A 173 -5.47 10.96 -15.75
N GLY A 174 -6.46 11.02 -14.85
CA GLY A 174 -7.67 10.20 -14.89
C GLY A 174 -7.76 9.12 -13.80
N GLN A 175 -8.94 8.53 -13.68
CA GLN A 175 -9.24 7.44 -12.73
C GLN A 175 -8.91 6.08 -13.33
N LEU A 176 -8.37 5.16 -12.53
CA LEU A 176 -8.12 3.80 -13.00
C LEU A 176 -9.46 3.03 -13.11
N THR A 177 -9.58 2.22 -14.16
CA THR A 177 -10.67 1.26 -14.29
C THR A 177 -10.34 0.02 -13.45
N PHE A 178 -11.21 -0.28 -12.47
CA PHE A 178 -11.12 -1.51 -11.69
C PHE A 178 -11.93 -2.61 -12.36
N THR A 179 -11.40 -3.83 -12.34
CA THR A 179 -12.11 -5.05 -12.71
C THR A 179 -12.47 -5.81 -11.44
N ALA A 180 -13.44 -6.73 -11.51
CA ALA A 180 -13.88 -7.48 -10.34
C ALA A 180 -12.71 -8.18 -9.63
N GLY A 181 -12.59 -7.98 -8.31
CA GLY A 181 -11.54 -8.55 -7.47
C GLY A 181 -10.20 -7.80 -7.49
N SER A 182 -9.97 -6.87 -8.44
CA SER A 182 -8.68 -6.19 -8.55
C SER A 182 -8.43 -5.22 -7.40
N LEU A 183 -9.48 -4.58 -6.86
CA LEU A 183 -9.35 -3.75 -5.66
C LEU A 183 -9.13 -4.63 -4.42
N GLY A 184 -9.82 -5.77 -4.33
CA GLY A 184 -9.65 -6.71 -3.21
C GLY A 184 -8.23 -7.27 -3.10
N VAL A 185 -7.54 -7.48 -4.22
CA VAL A 185 -6.10 -7.83 -4.22
C VAL A 185 -5.27 -6.67 -3.65
N ARG A 186 -5.47 -5.45 -4.14
CA ARG A 186 -4.71 -4.27 -3.70
C ARG A 186 -4.93 -3.91 -2.23
N LEU A 187 -6.15 -4.03 -1.72
CA LEU A 187 -6.44 -3.79 -0.30
C LEU A 187 -5.73 -4.80 0.61
N ARG A 188 -5.59 -6.06 0.17
CA ARG A 188 -4.79 -7.07 0.89
C ARG A 188 -3.31 -6.74 0.83
N GLU A 189 -2.78 -6.39 -0.35
CA GLU A 189 -1.38 -5.97 -0.52
C GLU A 189 -1.05 -4.69 0.29
N ALA A 190 -2.03 -3.82 0.50
CA ALA A 190 -1.89 -2.63 1.33
C ALA A 190 -1.70 -2.94 2.81
N ASN A 191 -2.02 -4.16 3.26
CA ASN A 191 -1.88 -4.58 4.65
C ASN A 191 -2.50 -3.58 5.64
N LEU A 192 -3.79 -3.24 5.45
CA LEU A 192 -4.49 -2.24 6.25
C LEU A 192 -4.22 -2.32 7.78
N PRO A 193 -4.13 -3.52 8.40
CA PRO A 193 -3.85 -3.64 9.84
C PRO A 193 -2.46 -3.19 10.28
N ALA A 194 -1.46 -3.28 9.40
CA ALA A 194 -0.09 -2.84 9.68
C ALA A 194 0.19 -1.40 9.25
N GLN A 195 -0.77 -0.73 8.61
CA GLN A 195 -0.63 0.65 8.19
C GLN A 195 -0.79 1.61 9.37
N GLU A 196 -0.17 2.79 9.27
CA GLU A 196 -0.51 3.89 10.17
C GLU A 196 -2.01 4.23 10.06
N PRO A 197 -2.71 4.52 11.17
CA PRO A 197 -4.15 4.82 11.19
C PRO A 197 -4.61 5.82 10.12
N ARG A 198 -3.83 6.89 9.90
CA ARG A 198 -4.12 7.92 8.90
C ARG A 198 -4.15 7.37 7.46
N HIS A 199 -3.29 6.41 7.13
CA HIS A 199 -3.22 5.83 5.79
C HIS A 199 -4.37 4.85 5.55
N ALA A 200 -4.65 3.97 6.51
CA ALA A 200 -5.83 3.10 6.46
C ALA A 200 -7.11 3.92 6.29
N ARG A 201 -7.23 5.03 7.03
CA ARG A 201 -8.35 5.96 6.89
C ARG A 201 -8.41 6.64 5.52
N ALA A 202 -7.28 7.14 5.00
CA ALA A 202 -7.24 7.78 3.70
C ALA A 202 -7.67 6.84 2.56
N ILE A 203 -7.20 5.58 2.59
CA ILE A 203 -7.64 4.53 1.67
C ILE A 203 -9.15 4.31 1.80
N GLY A 204 -9.65 4.19 3.04
CA GLY A 204 -11.09 4.05 3.29
C GLY A 204 -11.91 5.18 2.69
N VAL A 205 -11.50 6.44 2.89
CA VAL A 205 -12.16 7.61 2.30
C VAL A 205 -12.21 7.51 0.78
N ALA A 206 -11.10 7.17 0.14
CA ALA A 206 -11.02 7.02 -1.31
C ALA A 206 -11.94 5.92 -1.84
N VAL A 207 -11.99 4.77 -1.16
CA VAL A 207 -12.91 3.66 -1.48
C VAL A 207 -14.37 4.10 -1.35
N GLY A 208 -14.72 4.75 -0.25
CA GLY A 208 -16.07 5.24 0.01
C GLY A 208 -16.54 6.24 -1.06
N GLN A 209 -15.69 7.20 -1.43
CA GLN A 209 -16.00 8.21 -2.45
C GLN A 209 -16.18 7.60 -3.84
N ARG A 210 -15.32 6.64 -4.19
CA ARG A 210 -15.40 5.92 -5.46
C ARG A 210 -16.65 5.05 -5.54
N SER A 211 -17.02 4.42 -4.43
CA SER A 211 -18.27 3.67 -4.28
C SER A 211 -19.50 4.57 -4.40
N ALA A 212 -19.52 5.71 -3.70
CA ALA A 212 -20.60 6.69 -3.78
C ALA A 212 -20.77 7.29 -5.19
N SER A 213 -19.70 7.33 -5.98
CA SER A 213 -19.72 7.74 -7.39
C SER A 213 -20.28 6.67 -8.36
N GLY A 214 -20.80 5.55 -7.84
CA GLY A 214 -21.49 4.52 -8.63
C GLY A 214 -20.59 3.41 -9.19
N THR A 215 -19.35 3.24 -8.69
CA THR A 215 -18.46 2.18 -9.18
C THR A 215 -18.73 0.86 -8.46
N PHE A 216 -19.63 0.03 -9.01
CA PHE A 216 -20.10 -1.22 -8.40
C PHE A 216 -18.98 -2.18 -7.95
N VAL A 217 -17.96 -2.38 -8.78
CA VAL A 217 -16.82 -3.26 -8.45
C VAL A 217 -16.04 -2.80 -7.22
N VAL A 218 -15.93 -1.48 -7.01
CA VAL A 218 -15.28 -0.91 -5.81
C VAL A 218 -16.18 -1.07 -4.59
N THR A 219 -17.50 -0.95 -4.76
CA THR A 219 -18.46 -1.21 -3.69
C THR A 219 -18.37 -2.66 -3.21
N ASP A 220 -18.24 -3.62 -4.12
CA ASP A 220 -18.13 -5.04 -3.77
C ASP A 220 -16.84 -5.32 -2.99
N ASP A 221 -15.70 -4.95 -3.58
CA ASP A 221 -14.37 -5.28 -3.04
C ASP A 221 -14.00 -4.47 -1.78
N GLY A 222 -14.43 -3.21 -1.68
CA GLY A 222 -13.96 -2.27 -0.65
C GLY A 222 -15.01 -1.83 0.37
N VAL A 223 -16.30 -2.12 0.14
CA VAL A 223 -17.38 -1.76 1.08
C VAL A 223 -18.16 -2.98 1.54
N ARG A 224 -18.56 -3.87 0.63
CA ARG A 224 -19.31 -5.07 1.01
C ARG A 224 -18.42 -6.13 1.65
N ALA A 225 -17.17 -6.27 1.22
CA ALA A 225 -16.20 -7.14 1.88
C ALA A 225 -16.01 -6.84 3.38
N PRO A 226 -15.71 -5.60 3.82
CA PRO A 226 -15.63 -5.29 5.26
C PRO A 226 -16.99 -5.33 5.98
N ILE A 227 -18.12 -5.21 5.28
CA ILE A 227 -19.45 -5.43 5.90
C ILE A 227 -19.67 -6.93 6.17
N ALA A 228 -19.23 -7.80 5.28
CA ALA A 228 -19.39 -9.25 5.40
C ALA A 228 -18.43 -9.87 6.44
N ASP A 229 -17.26 -9.27 6.63
CA ASP A 229 -16.27 -9.66 7.62
C ASP A 229 -16.14 -8.58 8.70
N PRO A 230 -16.74 -8.77 9.91
CA PRO A 230 -16.72 -7.76 10.97
C PRO A 230 -15.38 -7.68 11.73
N ASP A 231 -14.40 -8.53 11.43
CA ASP A 231 -13.13 -8.57 12.15
C ASP A 231 -12.32 -7.28 11.97
N LEU A 232 -12.04 -6.60 13.10
CA LEU A 232 -11.23 -5.37 13.11
C LEU A 232 -9.73 -5.65 12.95
N ALA A 233 -9.27 -6.88 13.15
CA ALA A 233 -7.90 -7.27 12.85
C ALA A 233 -7.67 -7.40 11.34
N THR A 234 -8.73 -7.66 10.56
CA THR A 234 -8.68 -7.72 9.09
C THR A 234 -9.02 -6.36 8.47
N TRP A 235 -10.06 -5.70 8.99
CA TRP A 235 -10.58 -4.41 8.52
C TRP A 235 -10.59 -3.39 9.67
N PRO A 236 -9.48 -2.67 9.89
CA PRO A 236 -9.32 -1.78 11.02
C PRO A 236 -10.38 -0.68 11.14
N ALA A 237 -10.62 -0.22 12.36
CA ALA A 237 -11.57 0.85 12.65
C ALA A 237 -11.33 2.10 11.80
N ASP A 238 -10.07 2.50 11.62
CA ASP A 238 -9.70 3.66 10.82
C ASP A 238 -10.08 3.54 9.34
N TYR A 239 -9.91 2.36 8.75
CA TYR A 239 -10.36 2.08 7.39
C TYR A 239 -11.88 2.19 7.29
N ARG A 240 -12.63 1.57 8.21
CA ARG A 240 -14.10 1.59 8.23
C ARG A 240 -14.67 2.99 8.42
N LEU A 241 -14.09 3.77 9.33
CA LEU A 241 -14.41 5.19 9.53
C LEU A 241 -14.13 6.00 8.26
N GLY A 242 -13.01 5.71 7.58
CA GLY A 242 -12.70 6.28 6.28
C GLY A 242 -13.76 5.94 5.23
N VAL A 243 -14.13 4.67 5.08
CA VAL A 243 -15.16 4.22 4.13
C VAL A 243 -16.49 4.91 4.39
N ALA A 244 -16.95 4.95 5.64
CA ALA A 244 -18.18 5.65 6.00
C ALA A 244 -18.10 7.16 5.68
N THR A 245 -16.96 7.79 5.95
CA THR A 245 -16.72 9.20 5.61
C THR A 245 -16.82 9.41 4.10
N GLY A 246 -16.16 8.58 3.30
CA GLY A 246 -16.19 8.71 1.85
C GLY A 246 -17.54 8.40 1.21
N LEU A 247 -18.34 7.52 1.82
CA LEU A 247 -19.70 7.24 1.39
C LEU A 247 -20.66 8.41 1.64
N LEU A 248 -20.40 9.20 2.69
CA LEU A 248 -21.28 10.28 3.15
C LEU A 248 -20.83 11.68 2.68
N PHE A 249 -19.58 11.83 2.23
CA PHE A 249 -19.03 13.12 1.81
C PHE A 249 -18.15 13.04 0.55
N THR A 250 -18.30 14.04 -0.32
CA THR A 250 -17.36 14.33 -1.41
C THR A 250 -16.01 14.83 -0.86
N PRO A 251 -14.94 14.88 -1.68
CA PRO A 251 -13.67 15.49 -1.29
C PRO A 251 -13.80 16.95 -0.83
N GLN A 252 -14.79 17.69 -1.38
CA GLN A 252 -15.09 19.08 -1.02
C GLN A 252 -15.95 19.20 0.24
N GLY A 253 -16.33 18.07 0.87
CA GLY A 253 -17.13 18.04 2.08
C GLY A 253 -18.64 18.19 1.86
N ALA A 254 -19.12 18.16 0.61
CA ALA A 254 -20.55 18.13 0.32
C ALA A 254 -21.13 16.76 0.66
N SER A 255 -22.35 16.71 1.17
CA SER A 255 -23.00 15.44 1.51
C SER A 255 -23.34 14.62 0.28
N THR A 256 -23.01 13.33 0.29
CA THR A 256 -23.43 12.30 -0.69
C THR A 256 -24.50 11.38 -0.11
N SER A 257 -25.19 11.83 0.95
CA SER A 257 -26.17 11.03 1.65
C SER A 257 -27.36 10.69 0.76
N SER A 258 -27.58 9.39 0.60
CA SER A 258 -28.73 8.77 -0.07
C SER A 258 -29.11 7.55 0.75
N ALA A 259 -30.30 6.98 0.52
CA ALA A 259 -30.68 5.75 1.22
C ALA A 259 -29.66 4.61 1.02
N HIS A 260 -29.03 4.55 -0.17
CA HIS A 260 -27.99 3.57 -0.48
C HIS A 260 -26.69 3.83 0.29
N THR A 261 -26.13 5.03 0.19
CA THR A 261 -24.85 5.36 0.85
C THR A 261 -24.97 5.36 2.37
N LEU A 262 -26.10 5.80 2.91
CA LEU A 262 -26.39 5.75 4.35
C LEU A 262 -26.47 4.30 4.85
N ARG A 263 -27.18 3.41 4.13
CA ARG A 263 -27.26 1.99 4.46
C ARG A 263 -25.88 1.33 4.53
N LEU A 264 -25.01 1.63 3.56
CA LEU A 264 -23.64 1.10 3.53
C LEU A 264 -22.78 1.68 4.65
N ALA A 265 -22.83 3.00 4.88
CA ALA A 265 -22.04 3.68 5.90
C ALA A 265 -22.37 3.17 7.31
N VAL A 266 -23.66 2.99 7.62
CA VAL A 266 -24.11 2.46 8.91
C VAL A 266 -23.62 1.02 9.13
N ARG A 267 -23.70 0.18 8.09
CA ARG A 267 -23.27 -1.22 8.17
C ARG A 267 -21.76 -1.35 8.35
N VAL A 268 -20.96 -0.57 7.62
CA VAL A 268 -19.50 -0.68 7.72
C VAL A 268 -18.98 -0.23 9.10
N LEU A 269 -19.70 0.70 9.75
CA LEU A 269 -19.40 1.20 11.10
C LEU A 269 -19.85 0.27 12.24
N GLN A 270 -20.75 -0.69 11.97
CA GLN A 270 -21.34 -1.53 13.01
C GLN A 270 -20.29 -2.14 13.97
N PRO A 271 -19.16 -2.72 13.49
CA PRO A 271 -18.16 -3.34 14.38
C PRO A 271 -17.32 -2.33 15.19
N VAL A 272 -17.28 -1.05 14.79
CA VAL A 272 -16.39 -0.03 15.37
C VAL A 272 -16.99 0.53 16.65
N THR A 273 -16.79 -0.12 17.78
CA THR A 273 -17.41 0.27 19.07
C THR A 273 -16.48 0.98 20.05
N ASP A 274 -15.17 1.03 19.75
CA ASP A 274 -14.12 1.64 20.57
C ASP A 274 -13.74 3.07 20.13
N ARG A 275 -14.49 3.63 19.17
CA ARG A 275 -14.28 4.97 18.58
C ARG A 275 -15.56 5.80 18.57
N SER A 276 -16.32 5.72 19.66
CA SER A 276 -17.67 6.28 19.75
C SER A 276 -17.74 7.77 19.45
N GLY A 277 -16.78 8.55 19.94
CA GLY A 277 -16.71 9.99 19.68
C GLY A 277 -16.60 10.30 18.18
N GLU A 278 -15.73 9.59 17.48
CA GLU A 278 -15.50 9.79 16.04
C GLU A 278 -16.71 9.36 15.20
N VAL A 279 -17.36 8.24 15.56
CA VAL A 279 -18.61 7.83 14.91
C VAL A 279 -19.68 8.88 15.13
N ALA A 280 -19.84 9.37 16.36
CA ALA A 280 -20.84 10.38 16.66
C ALA A 280 -20.59 11.69 15.92
N ASP A 281 -19.34 12.15 15.83
CA ASP A 281 -18.97 13.36 15.10
C ASP A 281 -19.22 13.23 13.59
N LEU A 282 -18.93 12.05 13.02
CA LEU A 282 -19.26 11.77 11.62
C LEU A 282 -20.77 11.88 11.36
N LEU A 283 -21.60 11.26 12.20
CA LEU A 283 -23.05 11.31 12.04
C LEU A 283 -23.62 12.72 12.26
N ARG A 284 -23.13 13.46 13.26
CA ARG A 284 -23.50 14.88 13.46
C ARG A 284 -23.14 15.72 12.25
N ARG A 285 -21.95 15.53 11.68
CA ARG A 285 -21.54 16.22 10.46
C ARG A 285 -22.49 15.91 9.31
N THR A 286 -22.97 14.67 9.19
CA THR A 286 -23.95 14.28 8.15
C THR A 286 -25.27 15.01 8.31
N ILE A 287 -25.77 15.11 9.54
CA ILE A 287 -26.97 15.88 9.89
C ILE A 287 -26.76 17.36 9.53
N GLN A 288 -25.65 17.96 9.94
CA GLN A 288 -25.34 19.38 9.69
C GLN A 288 -25.15 19.73 8.21
N ALA A 289 -24.66 18.77 7.40
CA ALA A 289 -24.37 18.99 5.99
C ALA A 289 -25.60 18.90 5.07
N THR A 290 -26.78 18.59 5.61
CA THR A 290 -28.02 18.43 4.83
C THR A 290 -29.21 19.07 5.54
N ALA A 291 -30.21 19.55 4.78
CA ALA A 291 -31.47 19.94 5.38
C ALA A 291 -32.28 18.69 5.79
N PRO A 292 -33.11 18.76 6.85
CA PRO A 292 -34.02 17.66 7.20
C PRO A 292 -34.94 17.31 6.03
N HIS A 293 -34.99 16.04 5.64
CA HIS A 293 -35.83 15.56 4.53
C HIS A 293 -35.95 14.03 4.54
N PRO A 294 -37.02 13.44 3.98
CA PRO A 294 -37.08 12.01 3.74
C PRO A 294 -35.95 11.56 2.79
N ILE A 295 -35.10 10.63 3.25
CA ILE A 295 -33.93 10.16 2.47
C ILE A 295 -34.29 9.28 1.27
N ALA A 296 -35.52 8.78 1.23
CA ALA A 296 -36.11 8.05 0.12
C ALA A 296 -37.59 8.41 -0.03
N ARG A 297 -38.13 8.22 -1.24
CA ARG A 297 -39.57 8.36 -1.51
C ARG A 297 -40.34 7.05 -1.39
N ASP A 298 -39.64 5.93 -1.48
CA ASP A 298 -40.22 4.58 -1.38
C ASP A 298 -40.46 4.21 0.09
N PRO A 299 -41.73 4.00 0.50
CA PRO A 299 -42.07 3.62 1.88
C PRO A 299 -41.44 2.31 2.34
N GLN A 300 -41.26 1.33 1.44
CA GLN A 300 -40.65 0.05 1.80
C GLN A 300 -39.17 0.24 2.14
N LEU A 301 -38.46 1.00 1.30
CA LEU A 301 -37.05 1.33 1.52
C LEU A 301 -36.84 2.15 2.81
N LEU A 302 -37.76 3.08 3.11
CA LEU A 302 -37.73 3.83 4.37
C LEU A 302 -37.90 2.91 5.58
N ALA A 303 -38.87 1.99 5.55
CA ALA A 303 -39.10 1.04 6.64
C ALA A 303 -37.90 0.11 6.87
N GLU A 304 -37.28 -0.39 5.79
CA GLU A 304 -36.06 -1.21 5.88
C GLU A 304 -34.89 -0.44 6.51
N LEU A 305 -34.71 0.82 6.11
CA LEU A 305 -33.61 1.65 6.60
C LEU A 305 -33.83 2.09 8.06
N GLN A 306 -35.08 2.37 8.44
CA GLN A 306 -35.49 2.60 9.83
C GLN A 306 -35.18 1.39 10.71
N ALA A 307 -35.61 0.20 10.29
CA ALA A 307 -35.35 -1.04 11.03
C ALA A 307 -33.83 -1.30 11.19
N LEU A 308 -33.05 -1.05 10.14
CA LEU A 308 -31.59 -1.15 10.19
C LEU A 308 -30.98 -0.16 11.21
N LEU A 309 -31.34 1.12 11.14
CA LEU A 309 -30.81 2.13 12.06
C LEU A 309 -31.16 1.82 13.51
N GLN A 310 -32.39 1.38 13.78
CA GLN A 310 -32.82 0.98 15.12
C GLN A 310 -32.03 -0.22 15.64
N ALA A 311 -31.86 -1.25 14.81
CA ALA A 311 -31.08 -2.44 15.16
C ALA A 311 -29.60 -2.09 15.42
N CYS A 312 -29.00 -1.26 14.58
CA CYS A 312 -27.64 -0.77 14.78
C CYS A 312 -27.53 0.03 16.07
N ALA A 313 -28.37 1.05 16.28
CA ALA A 313 -28.36 1.92 17.46
C ALA A 313 -28.49 1.14 18.78
N ALA A 314 -29.30 0.07 18.80
CA ALA A 314 -29.45 -0.78 19.98
C ALA A 314 -28.14 -1.49 20.38
N GLN A 315 -27.29 -1.82 19.41
CA GLN A 315 -26.00 -2.49 19.62
C GLN A 315 -24.84 -1.51 19.86
N ARG A 316 -25.06 -0.20 19.66
CA ARG A 316 -24.03 0.82 19.88
C ARG A 316 -23.80 1.13 21.36
N PRO A 317 -22.60 1.64 21.71
CA PRO A 317 -22.33 2.30 22.99
C PRO A 317 -23.39 3.35 23.31
N TRP A 318 -23.78 3.43 24.59
CA TRP A 318 -24.90 4.28 25.04
C TRP A 318 -24.71 5.76 24.71
N GLU A 319 -23.45 6.22 24.70
CA GLU A 319 -23.02 7.58 24.40
C GLU A 319 -23.31 8.03 22.96
N GLU A 320 -23.40 7.10 22.00
CA GLU A 320 -23.74 7.43 20.61
C GLU A 320 -25.23 7.33 20.32
N ARG A 321 -25.99 6.53 21.08
CA ARG A 321 -27.42 6.27 20.79
C ARG A 321 -28.26 7.54 20.57
N PRO A 322 -28.00 8.69 21.21
CA PRO A 322 -28.68 9.94 20.90
C PRO A 322 -28.49 10.38 19.44
N VAL A 323 -27.25 10.41 18.92
CA VAL A 323 -26.99 10.89 17.54
C VAL A 323 -27.54 9.92 16.49
N TRP A 324 -27.56 8.62 16.77
CA TRP A 324 -28.20 7.64 15.87
C TRP A 324 -29.71 7.88 15.74
N ARG A 325 -30.38 8.26 16.83
CA ARG A 325 -31.80 8.63 16.82
C ARG A 325 -32.04 9.97 16.11
N GLU A 326 -31.16 10.94 16.35
CA GLU A 326 -31.20 12.24 15.67
C GLU A 326 -31.05 12.09 14.15
N LEU A 327 -30.11 11.24 13.71
CA LEU A 327 -29.91 10.90 12.30
C LEU A 327 -31.17 10.29 11.67
N ALA A 328 -31.81 9.34 12.37
CA ALA A 328 -33.05 8.74 11.91
C ALA A 328 -34.17 9.77 11.76
N GLN A 329 -34.34 10.66 12.75
CA GLN A 329 -35.33 11.74 12.70
C GLN A 329 -35.05 12.71 11.54
N HIS A 330 -33.79 13.13 11.37
CA HIS A 330 -33.35 14.04 10.31
C HIS A 330 -33.72 13.54 8.90
N PHE A 331 -33.67 12.22 8.71
CA PHE A 331 -33.95 11.56 7.45
C PHE A 331 -35.38 11.01 7.29
N GLY A 332 -36.28 11.31 8.23
CA GLY A 332 -37.67 10.85 8.19
C GLY A 332 -37.84 9.34 8.42
N LEU A 333 -36.98 8.74 9.24
CA LEU A 333 -36.92 7.31 9.57
C LEU A 333 -37.36 7.02 11.02
N ALA A 334 -38.08 7.96 11.65
CA ALA A 334 -38.50 7.89 13.05
C ALA A 334 -40.02 8.06 13.16
#